data_AF-A0A373CSL1-F1
#
_entry.id   AF-A0A373CSL1-F1
#
_cell.length_a   1.000
_cell.length_b   1.000
_cell.length_c   1.000
_cell.angle_alpha   90.00
_cell.angle_beta   90.00
_cell.angle_gamma   90.00
#
_symmetry.space_group_name_H-M   'P 1'
#
loop_
_entity.id
_entity.type
_entity.pdbx_description
1 polymer ?
#
loop_
_entity_poly.entity_id
_entity_poly.type
_entity_poly.pdbx_seq_one_letter_code
_entity_poly.pdbx_strand_id
1 'polypeptide(L)' 'SGWFYMDLERGMQTGWVLLDGAWYYFNPNSDGKRGIMYAGQRTPDGYYVGKNGVWDGRNKQ' A
#
# COMPACT_ATOMS: atom_id res chain seq x y z
N SER A 1 1.35 -3.90 13.52
CA SER A 1 2.28 -4.76 12.76
C SER A 1 1.72 -4.94 11.36
N GLY A 2 2.56 -5.05 10.33
CA GLY A 2 2.12 -5.21 8.95
C GLY A 2 3.30 -5.45 8.03
N TRP A 3 3.02 -5.67 6.75
CA TRP A 3 4.04 -5.89 5.72
C TRP A 3 4.59 -4.55 5.21
N PHE A 4 5.86 -4.53 4.83
CA PHE A 4 6.49 -3.44 4.10
C PHE A 4 7.27 -4.03 2.92
N TYR A 5 7.60 -3.19 1.94
CA TYR A 5 8.36 -3.63 0.77
C TYR A 5 9.65 -2.82 0.62
N MET A 6 10.76 -3.52 0.47
CA MET A 6 12.08 -2.96 0.22
C MET A 6 12.49 -3.33 -1.20
N ASP A 7 12.62 -2.32 -2.04
CA ASP A 7 13.28 -2.44 -3.33
C ASP A 7 14.81 -2.30 -3.11
N LEU A 8 15.61 -3.14 -3.76
CA LEU A 8 17.06 -3.17 -3.57
C LEU A 8 17.76 -1.89 -4.06
N GLU A 9 17.20 -1.21 -5.06
CA GLU A 9 17.75 0.00 -5.66
C GLU A 9 17.11 1.27 -5.09
N ARG A 10 15.80 1.22 -4.84
CA ARG A 10 14.96 2.37 -4.47
C ARG A 10 14.66 2.44 -2.98
N GLY A 11 15.05 1.42 -2.21
CA GLY A 11 14.81 1.34 -0.77
C GLY A 11 13.35 1.08 -0.43
N MET A 12 12.95 1.52 0.76
CA MET A 12 11.59 1.33 1.29
C MET A 12 10.57 2.04 0.42
N GLN A 13 9.58 1.29 -0.07
CA GLN A 13 8.53 1.87 -0.90
C GLN A 13 7.41 2.49 -0.05
N THR A 14 6.80 3.54 -0.60
CA THR A 14 5.68 4.27 -0.01
C THR A 14 4.70 4.71 -1.10
N GLY A 15 3.44 4.92 -0.77
CA GLY A 15 2.39 5.25 -1.73
C GLY A 15 1.94 4.03 -2.54
N TRP A 16 1.38 4.28 -3.72
CA TRP A 16 0.95 3.24 -4.66
C TRP A 16 2.16 2.59 -5.34
N VAL A 17 2.20 1.26 -5.33
CA VAL A 17 3.24 0.46 -5.98
C VAL A 17 2.60 -0.69 -6.74
N LEU A 18 3.02 -0.89 -7.99
CA LEU A 18 2.63 -2.03 -8.82
C LEU A 18 3.66 -3.14 -8.63
N LEU A 19 3.25 -4.25 -8.02
CA LEU A 19 4.07 -5.43 -7.79
C LEU A 19 3.38 -6.63 -8.43
N ASP A 20 4.08 -7.33 -9.32
CA ASP A 20 3.58 -8.54 -10.00
C ASP A 20 2.17 -8.38 -10.62
N GLY A 21 1.88 -7.19 -11.18
CA GLY A 21 0.60 -6.90 -11.83
C GLY A 21 -0.53 -6.49 -10.88
N ALA A 22 -0.28 -6.39 -9.57
CA ALA A 22 -1.24 -5.93 -8.57
C ALA A 22 -0.79 -4.63 -7.89
N TRP A 23 -1.76 -3.75 -7.62
CA TRP A 23 -1.51 -2.48 -6.93
C TRP A 23 -1.65 -2.63 -5.42
N TYR A 24 -0.66 -2.11 -4.70
CA TYR A 24 -0.59 -2.05 -3.25
C TYR A 24 -0.36 -0.62 -2.80
N TYR A 25 -0.85 -0.27 -1.61
CA TYR A 25 -0.62 1.04 -1.01
C TYR A 25 0.16 0.92 0.30
N PHE A 26 1.33 1.56 0.36
CA PHE A 26 2.19 1.62 1.53
C PHE A 26 2.12 3.01 2.18
N ASN A 27 2.06 3.09 3.50
CA ASN A 27 1.90 4.36 4.21
C ASN A 27 3.03 5.36 3.87
N PRO A 28 2.75 6.52 3.28
CA PRO A 28 3.77 7.52 2.98
C PRO A 28 4.11 8.45 4.15
N ASN A 29 3.32 8.42 5.23
CA ASN A 29 3.45 9.38 6.32
C ASN A 29 4.53 8.91 7.33
N SER A 30 5.30 9.87 7.85
CA SER A 30 6.31 9.63 8.89
C SER A 30 5.69 9.62 10.29
N ASP A 31 4.72 8.73 10.51
CA ASP A 31 3.91 8.63 11.74
C ASP A 31 4.27 7.40 12.60
N GLY A 32 5.46 6.84 12.40
CA GLY A 32 5.90 5.58 13.00
C GLY A 32 5.34 4.33 12.30
N LYS A 33 4.50 4.50 11.26
CA LYS A 33 3.98 3.42 10.40
C LYS A 33 4.36 3.60 8.94
N ARG A 34 5.33 4.48 8.63
CA ARG A 34 5.84 4.70 7.27
C ARG A 34 6.23 3.36 6.63
N GLY A 35 5.82 3.14 5.38
CA GLY A 35 6.10 1.93 4.62
C GLY A 35 5.24 0.72 4.99
N ILE A 36 4.38 0.79 6.02
CA ILE A 36 3.45 -0.30 6.31
C ILE A 36 2.34 -0.33 5.27
N MET A 37 2.11 -1.51 4.69
CA MET A 37 1.07 -1.79 3.71
C MET A 37 -0.32 -1.67 4.34
N TYR A 38 -1.22 -0.97 3.65
CA TYR A 38 -2.64 -0.98 3.95
C TYR A 38 -3.24 -2.33 3.54
N ALA A 39 -4.06 -2.92 4.40
CA ALA A 39 -4.76 -4.18 4.13
C ALA A 39 -6.14 -4.18 4.79
N GLY A 40 -7.15 -4.58 4.01
CA GLY A 40 -8.54 -4.72 4.46
C GLY A 40 -9.23 -3.42 4.84
N GLN A 41 -8.77 -2.29 4.32
CA GLN A 41 -9.19 -0.95 4.74
C GLN A 41 -9.09 0.06 3.59
N ARG A 42 -9.61 1.27 3.81
CA ARG A 42 -9.46 2.37 2.84
C ARG A 42 -8.10 3.07 3.00
N THR A 43 -7.46 3.37 1.87
CA THR A 43 -6.29 4.24 1.79
C THR A 43 -6.69 5.69 2.06
N PRO A 44 -5.74 6.59 2.43
CA PRO A 44 -6.05 7.99 2.70
C PRO A 44 -6.65 8.75 1.50
N ASP A 45 -6.33 8.32 0.28
CA ASP A 45 -6.85 8.86 -0.97
C ASP A 45 -8.18 8.20 -1.41
N GLY A 46 -8.74 7.28 -0.62
CA GLY A 46 -10.12 6.82 -0.71
C GLY A 46 -10.35 5.48 -1.43
N TYR A 47 -9.30 4.74 -1.79
CA TYR A 47 -9.44 3.42 -2.42
C TYR A 47 -9.50 2.32 -1.37
N TYR A 48 -10.34 1.30 -1.59
CA TYR A 48 -10.35 0.12 -0.73
C TYR A 48 -9.34 -0.90 -1.23
N VAL A 49 -8.44 -1.34 -0.34
CA VAL A 49 -7.54 -2.47 -0.59
C VAL A 49 -8.02 -3.69 0.19
N GLY A 50 -8.00 -4.86 -0.46
CA GLY A 50 -8.44 -6.12 0.13
C GLY A 50 -7.60 -6.52 1.35
N LYS A 51 -8.02 -7.58 2.06
CA LYS A 51 -7.28 -8.11 3.23
C LYS A 51 -5.86 -8.58 2.89
N ASN A 52 -5.59 -8.86 1.62
CA ASN A 52 -4.26 -9.18 1.07
C ASN A 52 -3.49 -7.92 0.59
N GLY A 53 -4.03 -6.71 0.77
CA GLY A 53 -3.44 -5.45 0.34
C GLY A 53 -3.65 -5.09 -1.13
N VAL A 54 -4.26 -5.98 -1.92
CA VAL A 54 -4.47 -5.77 -3.36
C VAL A 54 -5.66 -4.82 -3.58
N TRP A 55 -5.46 -3.79 -4.39
CA TRP A 55 -6.55 -2.99 -4.93
C TRP A 55 -7.27 -3.74 -6.06
N ASP A 56 -8.60 -3.75 -6.01
CA ASP A 56 -9.47 -4.48 -6.95
C ASP A 56 -9.76 -3.72 -8.26
N GLY A 57 -9.10 -2.59 -8.48
CA GLY A 57 -9.26 -1.77 -9.68
C GLY A 57 -10.56 -0.95 -9.73
N ARG A 58 -11.39 -0.99 -8.67
CA ARG A 58 -12.65 -0.26 -8.64
C ARG A 58 -12.46 1.19 -8.21
N ASN A 59 -13.34 2.06 -8.71
CA ASN A 59 -13.41 3.47 -8.31
C ASN A 59 -13.65 3.61 -6.80
N LYS A 60 -13.30 4.79 -6.27
CA LYS A 60 -13.49 5.16 -4.87
C LYS A 60 -14.95 4.90 -4.46
N GLN A 61 -15.13 4.19 -3.35
CA GLN A 61 -16.44 3.98 -2.73
C GLN A 61 -16.70 5.06 -1.67
#